data_AF-A0A1F4W628-F1
#
_entry.id   AF-A0A1F4W628-F1
#
_cell.length_a   1.000
_cell.length_b   1.000
_cell.length_c   1.000
_cell.angle_alpha   90.00
_cell.angle_beta   90.00
_cell.angle_gamma   90.00
#
_symmetry.space_group_name_H-M   'P 1'
#
loop_
_entity.id
_entity.type
_entity.pdbx_description
1 polymer ?
#
loop_
_entity_poly.entity_id
_entity_poly.type
_entity_poly.pdbx_seq_one_letter_code
_entity_poly.pdbx_strand_id
1 'polypeptide(L)' 'MDWIAAVLTAAGSFLLSKRWRYGWLLSGIANLLWMAYAIWWAHSVPLAVLNVFMVTNAIRGFRNWKKGQVL' A
#
# COMPACT_ATOMS: atom_id res chain seq x y z
N MET A 1 -16.34 -2.36 1.38
CA MET A 1 -14.97 -2.41 1.92
C MET A 1 -13.95 -2.31 0.79
N ASP A 2 -14.14 -3.02 -0.31
CA ASP A 2 -13.17 -3.13 -1.43
C ASP A 2 -12.97 -1.81 -2.18
N TRP A 3 -14.03 -1.03 -2.36
CA TRP A 3 -13.95 0.28 -2.99
C TRP A 3 -13.15 1.29 -2.15
N ILE A 4 -13.14 1.16 -0.82
CA ILE A 4 -12.35 2.02 0.07
C ILE A 4 -10.86 1.69 -0.10
N ALA A 5 -10.51 0.39 -0.11
CA ALA A 5 -9.14 -0.06 -0.37
C ALA A 5 -8.67 0.37 -1.76
N ALA A 6 -9.53 0.27 -2.78
CA ALA A 6 -9.24 0.73 -4.13
C ALA A 6 -9.01 2.25 -4.22
N VAL A 7 -9.87 3.06 -3.59
CA VAL A 7 -9.72 4.52 -3.54
C VAL A 7 -8.45 4.92 -2.78
N LEU A 8 -8.14 4.27 -1.66
CA LEU A 8 -6.90 4.51 -0.92
C LEU A 8 -5.67 4.11 -1.72
N THR A 9 -5.74 3.01 -2.47
CA THR A 9 -4.66 2.56 -3.36
C THR A 9 -4.43 3.59 -4.48
N ALA A 10 -5.50 4.07 -5.12
CA ALA A 10 -5.44 5.08 -6.16
C ALA A 10 -4.89 6.41 -5.63
N ALA A 11 -5.37 6.87 -4.47
CA ALA A 11 -4.88 8.08 -3.82
C ALA A 11 -3.41 7.95 -3.40
N GLY A 12 -3.01 6.79 -2.85
CA GLY A 12 -1.62 6.48 -2.51
C GLY A 12 -0.69 6.56 -3.71
N SER A 13 -1.06 5.90 -4.83
CA SER A 13 -0.33 5.95 -6.10
C SER A 13 -0.24 7.36 -6.68
N PHE A 14 -1.32 8.15 -6.58
CA PHE A 14 -1.32 9.55 -7.03
C PHE A 14 -0.37 10.43 -6.20
N LEU A 15 -0.36 10.25 -4.88
CA LEU A 15 0.56 10.95 -3.97
C LEU A 15 2.02 10.53 -4.21
N LEU A 16 2.26 9.25 -4.45
CA LEU A 16 3.58 8.73 -4.84
C LEU A 16 4.05 9.36 -6.17
N SER A 17 3.16 9.48 -7.16
CA SER A 17 3.44 10.14 -8.44
C SER A 17 3.83 11.61 -8.26
N LYS A 18 3.21 12.32 -7.32
CA LYS A 18 3.61 13.70 -6.96
C LYS A 18 4.90 13.80 -6.13
N ARG A 19 5.60 12.69 -5.87
CA ARG A 19 6.76 12.56 -4.96
C ARG A 19 6.45 12.91 -3.49
N TRP A 20 5.21 12.74 -3.05
CA TRP A 20 4.83 12.98 -1.66
C TRP A 20 5.07 11.74 -0.81
N ARG A 21 5.84 11.91 0.28
CA ARG A 21 6.19 10.83 1.22
C ARG A 21 4.95 10.15 1.82
N TYR A 22 3.86 10.90 1.98
CA TYR A 22 2.59 10.40 2.51
C TYR A 22 1.92 9.34 1.62
N GLY A 23 2.29 9.24 0.33
CA GLY A 23 1.80 8.18 -0.56
C GLY A 23 2.17 6.77 -0.07
N TRP A 24 3.30 6.62 0.61
CA TRP A 24 3.70 5.34 1.22
C TRP A 24 2.84 4.95 2.42
N LEU A 25 2.47 5.93 3.25
CA LEU A 25 1.55 5.68 4.38
C LEU A 25 0.17 5.27 3.87
N LEU A 26 -0.35 5.99 2.86
CA LEU A 26 -1.62 5.63 2.25
C LEU A 26 -1.58 4.25 1.60
N SER A 27 -0.50 3.92 0.87
CA SER A 27 -0.31 2.60 0.28
C SER A 27 -0.20 1.51 1.34
N GLY A 28 0.48 1.75 2.46
CA GLY A 28 0.56 0.81 3.58
C GLY A 28 -0.82 0.51 4.18
N ILE A 29 -1.62 1.54 4.42
CA ILE A 29 -3.00 1.39 4.93
C ILE A 29 -3.88 0.66 3.91
N ALA A 30 -3.75 0.99 2.62
CA ALA A 30 -4.48 0.31 1.55
C ALA A 30 -4.17 -1.20 1.51
N ASN A 31 -2.89 -1.57 1.61
CA ASN A 31 -2.48 -2.98 1.62
C ASN A 31 -2.92 -3.72 2.90
N LEU A 32 -3.03 -3.04 4.05
CA LEU A 32 -3.65 -3.64 5.25
C LEU A 32 -5.14 -3.95 5.04
N LEU A 33 -5.87 -3.07 4.33
CA LEU A 33 -7.27 -3.32 3.98
C LEU A 33 -7.40 -4.46 2.95
N TRP A 34 -6.49 -4.54 1.98
CA TRP A 34 -6.44 -5.65 1.03
C TRP A 34 -6.04 -6.97 1.69
N MET A 35 -5.20 -6.95 2.72
CA MET A 35 -4.88 -8.12 3.54
C MET A 35 -6.11 -8.60 4.32
N ALA A 36 -6.84 -7.67 4.95
CA ALA A 36 -8.11 -7.98 5.61
C ALA A 36 -9.12 -8.60 4.62
N TYR A 37 -9.23 -8.03 3.43
CA TYR A 37 -10.07 -8.57 2.36
C TYR A 37 -9.63 -9.98 1.91
N ALA A 38 -8.32 -10.20 1.78
CA ALA A 38 -7.76 -11.48 1.39
C ALA A 38 -8.14 -12.61 2.36
N ILE A 39 -8.18 -12.31 3.66
CA ILE A 39 -8.48 -13.27 4.73
C ILE A 39 -10.00 -13.50 4.85
N TRP A 40 -10.80 -12.42 4.88
CA TRP A 40 -12.24 -12.52 5.15
C TRP A 40 -13.09 -12.87 3.94
N TRP A 41 -12.69 -12.47 2.74
CA TRP A 41 -13.56 -12.57 1.56
C TRP A 41 -12.97 -13.45 0.47
N ALA A 42 -11.73 -13.19 0.07
CA ALA A 42 -11.11 -13.92 -1.04
C ALA A 42 -10.57 -15.30 -0.64
N HIS A 43 -10.43 -15.57 0.67
CA HIS A 43 -9.80 -16.77 1.25
C HIS A 43 -8.50 -17.18 0.54
N SER A 44 -7.73 -16.18 0.11
CA SER A 44 -6.57 -16.35 -0.77
C SER A 44 -5.30 -16.08 0.01
N VAL A 45 -4.62 -17.17 0.41
CA VAL A 45 -3.32 -17.12 1.10
C VAL A 45 -2.28 -16.35 0.28
N PRO A 46 -2.16 -16.53 -1.06
CA PRO A 46 -1.22 -15.75 -1.87
C PRO A 46 -1.48 -14.24 -1.81
N LEU A 47 -2.76 -13.83 -1.83
CA LEU A 47 -3.15 -12.42 -1.78
C LEU A 47 -2.80 -11.81 -0.42
N ALA A 48 -3.01 -12.55 0.67
CA ALA A 48 -2.65 -12.11 2.02
C ALA A 48 -1.13 -11.92 2.16
N VAL A 49 -0.34 -12.90 1.69
CA VAL A 49 1.14 -12.83 1.75
C VAL A 49 1.67 -11.67 0.91
N LEU A 50 1.15 -11.47 -0.31
CA LEU A 50 1.53 -10.33 -1.16
C LEU A 50 1.29 -9.00 -0.43
N ASN A 51 0.14 -8.84 0.22
CA ASN A 51 -0.19 -7.61 0.93
C ASN A 51 0.71 -7.39 2.16
N VAL A 52 1.12 -8.45 2.87
CA VAL A 52 2.14 -8.34 3.94
C VAL A 52 3.47 -7.83 3.38
N PHE A 53 3.93 -8.38 2.25
CA PHE A 53 5.12 -7.89 1.57
C PHE A 53 4.97 -6.43 1.12
N MET A 54 3.81 -6.06 0.57
CA MET A 54 3.53 -4.69 0.15
C MET A 54 3.52 -3.71 1.32
N VAL A 55 2.96 -4.09 2.48
CA VAL A 55 3.00 -3.26 3.71
C VAL A 55 4.44 -3.06 4.17
N THR A 56 5.24 -4.12 4.24
CA THR A 56 6.66 -3.99 4.63
C THR A 56 7.45 -3.15 3.63
N ASN A 57 7.16 -3.29 2.33
CA ASN A 57 7.77 -2.46 1.29
C ASN A 57 7.33 -1.00 1.42
N ALA A 58 6.08 -0.72 1.77
CA ALA A 58 5.60 0.64 2.00
C ALA A 58 6.30 1.31 3.20
N ILE A 59 6.54 0.56 4.28
CA ILE A 59 7.31 1.05 5.44
C ILE A 59 8.77 1.31 5.05
N ARG A 60 9.39 0.41 4.29
CA ARG A 60 10.76 0.60 3.78
C ARG A 60 10.85 1.79 2.84
N GLY A 61 9.89 1.93 1.93
CA GLY A 61 9.75 3.07 1.01
C GLY A 61 9.61 4.38 1.79
N PHE A 62 8.77 4.41 2.83
CA PHE A 62 8.61 5.58 3.69
C PHE A 62 9.88 5.95 4.46
N ARG A 63 10.62 4.96 4.97
CA ARG A 63 11.89 5.17 5.70
C ARG A 63 13.03 5.60 4.78
N ASN A 64 13.11 4.99 3.60
CA ASN A 64 14.15 5.26 2.60
C ASN A 64 13.79 6.42 1.66
N TRP A 65 12.65 7.09 1.87
CA TRP A 65 12.23 8.24 1.09
C TRP A 65 13.13 9.44 1.34
N LYS A 66 14.27 9.49 0.65
CA LYS A 66 15.07 10.70 0.49
C LYS A 66 14.39 11.58 -0.54
N LYS A 67 14.00 12.81 -0.17
CA LYS A 67 13.54 13.83 -1.12
C LYS A 67 14.57 13.91 -2.25
N GLY A 68 14.26 13.37 -3.43
CA GLY A 68 15.08 13.52 -4.63
C GLY A 68 15.85 12.30 -5.15
N GLN A 69 15.79 11.11 -4.54
CA GLN A 69 16.31 9.90 -5.21
C GLN A 69 15.16 9.17 -5.90
N VAL A 70 14.95 9.60 -7.14
CA VAL A 70 14.35 8.77 -8.20
C VAL A 70 15.30 7.57 -8.35
N LEU A 71 14.81 6.37 -8.06
CA LEU A 71 15.31 5.17 -8.73
C LEU A 71 14.56 5.07 -10.05
#